data_AF-A0A9Q1F2Z1-F1
#
_entry.id   AF-A0A9Q1F2Z1-F1
#
_cell.length_a   1.000
_cell.length_b   1.000
_cell.length_c   1.000
_cell.angle_alpha   90.00
_cell.angle_beta   90.00
_cell.angle_gamma   90.00
#
_symmetry.space_group_name_H-M   'P 1'
#
loop_
_entity.id
_entity.type
_entity.pdbx_description
1 polymer ?
#
loop_
_entity_poly.entity_id
_entity_poly.type
_entity_poly.pdbx_seq_one_letter_code
_entity_poly.pdbx_strand_id
1 'polypeptide(L)'
;MDITVLNDLEYYVKFILPSVHKLSDTLILNSVQMLLEIEHLADFRHYREEIISTMKHVKFIRDDFQNLQMASYFYDENEELYQSLEEIQSEIDKCLKEVWTLAEEERRKAIRRLYLRWHPDKNPDCLDLATEACKYLQNKIEELEMGGRTGLHHSRPNQGSSQWSSAFRDFYQEWDQEASQHRRGRERFNQSYSSGQYNFWTFHGTRSSGPRPNPNPEEAHRWHRQAKCDLTAAHNDTGGASTEWCLFKVHQAVEKALIGAEYKNTGQRPTNSTITSLAQQLSHVSPKLRNLHSMVHKLKQLGVDAKKTQYPNYHTSPGIPNDQFNSQNLAQVLRLSSELLTEIESYINE
;
A
#
# COMPACT_ATOMS: atom_id res chain seq x y z
N MET A 1 -39.41 50.50 -6.85
CA MET A 1 -38.47 49.39 -7.08
C MET A 1 -38.53 48.55 -5.83
N ASP A 2 -39.18 47.38 -5.90
CA ASP A 2 -39.15 46.42 -4.80
C ASP A 2 -37.78 45.73 -4.83
N ILE A 3 -36.86 46.20 -3.98
CA ILE A 3 -35.60 45.51 -3.74
C ILE A 3 -35.94 44.38 -2.77
N THR A 4 -36.06 43.16 -3.29
CA THR A 4 -36.19 41.96 -2.45
C THR A 4 -34.92 41.81 -1.62
N VAL A 5 -35.06 41.86 -0.30
CA VAL A 5 -33.96 41.61 0.64
C VAL A 5 -33.65 40.11 0.55
N LEU A 6 -32.48 39.78 0.03
CA LEU A 6 -32.00 38.40 -0.03
C LEU A 6 -31.36 38.04 1.30
N ASN A 7 -31.65 36.84 1.80
CA ASN A 7 -30.93 36.30 2.94
C ASN A 7 -29.52 35.83 2.52
N ASP A 8 -28.65 35.56 3.49
CA ASP A 8 -27.24 35.23 3.22
C ASP A 8 -27.06 33.98 2.35
N LEU A 9 -27.96 33.00 2.47
CA LEU A 9 -28.00 31.79 1.65
C LEU A 9 -28.45 32.07 0.22
N GLU A 10 -29.52 32.85 0.03
CA GLU A 10 -29.99 33.27 -1.28
C GLU A 10 -28.95 34.14 -2.00
N TYR A 11 -28.27 35.01 -1.27
CA TYR A 11 -27.17 35.81 -1.80
C TYR A 11 -25.99 34.92 -2.23
N TYR A 12 -25.62 33.95 -1.39
CA TYR A 12 -24.55 33.01 -1.68
C TYR A 12 -24.84 32.21 -2.95
N VAL A 13 -26.00 31.56 -3.02
CA VAL A 13 -26.40 30.71 -4.16
C VAL A 13 -26.57 31.54 -5.43
N LYS A 14 -27.13 32.75 -5.34
CA LYS A 14 -27.43 33.57 -6.52
C LYS A 14 -26.22 34.28 -7.12
N PHE A 15 -25.24 34.67 -6.29
CA PHE A 15 -24.15 35.53 -6.75
C PHE A 15 -22.75 34.95 -6.55
N ILE A 16 -22.51 34.23 -5.45
CA ILE A 16 -21.19 33.69 -5.11
C ILE A 16 -20.98 32.34 -5.80
N LEU A 17 -21.90 31.40 -5.59
CA LEU A 17 -21.82 30.03 -6.10
C LEU A 17 -21.58 29.95 -7.63
N PRO A 18 -22.28 30.71 -8.50
CA PRO A 18 -22.07 30.61 -9.95
C PRO A 18 -20.71 31.15 -10.42
N SER A 19 -20.10 32.02 -9.61
CA SER A 19 -18.84 32.70 -9.93
C SER A 19 -17.65 32.17 -9.14
N VAL A 20 -17.84 31.17 -8.27
CA VAL A 20 -16.84 30.69 -7.32
C VAL A 20 -15.53 30.24 -8.00
N HIS A 21 -15.61 29.68 -9.21
CA HIS A 21 -14.46 29.26 -10.01
C HIS A 21 -13.61 30.41 -10.57
N LYS A 22 -14.11 31.65 -10.53
CA LYS A 22 -13.43 32.86 -11.00
C LYS A 22 -12.81 33.67 -9.85
N LEU A 23 -13.08 33.28 -8.60
CA LEU A 23 -12.56 33.95 -7.42
C LEU A 23 -11.07 33.60 -7.21
N SER A 24 -10.34 34.47 -6.53
CA SER A 24 -8.97 34.15 -6.08
C SER A 24 -9.00 33.11 -4.96
N ASP A 25 -7.91 32.36 -4.77
CA ASP A 25 -7.78 31.34 -3.72
C ASP A 25 -8.30 31.81 -2.34
N THR A 26 -7.92 33.03 -1.94
CA THR A 26 -8.35 33.64 -0.67
C THR A 26 -9.85 33.90 -0.60
N LEU A 27 -10.46 34.32 -1.71
CA LEU A 27 -11.89 34.57 -1.78
C LEU A 27 -12.69 33.28 -1.86
N ILE A 28 -12.14 32.22 -2.49
CA ILE A 28 -12.74 30.89 -2.47
C ILE A 28 -12.78 30.36 -1.03
N LEU A 29 -11.68 30.46 -0.28
CA LEU A 29 -11.65 30.04 1.12
C LEU A 29 -12.66 30.81 1.99
N ASN A 30 -12.76 32.12 1.81
CA ASN A 30 -13.77 32.93 2.50
C ASN A 30 -15.20 32.53 2.12
N SER A 31 -15.46 32.17 0.85
CA SER A 31 -16.77 31.66 0.44
C SER A 31 -17.10 30.31 1.08
N VAL A 32 -16.12 29.41 1.19
CA VAL A 32 -16.30 28.12 1.88
C VAL A 32 -16.60 28.36 3.35
N GLN A 33 -15.88 29.29 4.00
CA GLN A 33 -16.15 29.66 5.38
C GLN A 33 -17.57 30.20 5.57
N MET A 34 -18.02 31.09 4.69
CA MET A 34 -19.40 31.58 4.69
C MET A 34 -20.42 30.45 4.50
N LEU A 35 -20.12 29.47 3.63
CA LEU A 35 -20.97 28.29 3.43
C LEU A 35 -21.14 27.47 4.71
N LEU A 36 -20.06 27.25 5.46
CA LEU A 36 -20.08 26.54 6.74
C LEU A 36 -20.86 27.32 7.80
N GLU A 37 -20.77 28.65 7.79
CA GLU A 37 -21.51 29.50 8.71
C GLU A 37 -23.02 29.47 8.43
N ILE A 38 -23.46 29.28 7.19
CA ILE A 38 -24.89 29.30 6.80
C ILE A 38 -25.52 27.90 6.64
N GLU A 39 -24.75 26.81 6.82
CA GLU A 39 -25.22 25.42 6.65
C GLU A 39 -26.39 25.06 7.59
N HIS A 40 -26.46 25.70 8.75
CA HIS A 40 -27.49 25.45 9.77
C HIS A 40 -28.86 26.05 9.43
N LEU A 41 -28.99 26.85 8.37
CA LEU A 41 -30.25 27.46 7.97
C LEU A 41 -31.21 26.39 7.39
N ALA A 42 -32.48 26.44 7.80
CA ALA A 42 -33.48 25.43 7.42
C ALA A 42 -33.63 25.28 5.89
N ASP A 43 -33.49 26.38 5.15
CA ASP A 43 -33.65 26.42 3.71
C ASP A 43 -32.43 25.88 2.94
N PHE A 44 -31.30 25.64 3.63
CA PHE A 44 -30.06 25.11 3.02
C PHE A 44 -30.29 23.77 2.32
N ARG A 45 -31.18 22.93 2.85
CA ARG A 45 -31.52 21.63 2.26
C ARG A 45 -32.02 21.72 0.82
N HIS A 46 -32.71 22.82 0.45
CA HIS A 46 -33.22 23.02 -0.91
C HIS A 46 -32.12 23.31 -1.92
N TYR A 47 -30.98 23.85 -1.48
CA TYR A 47 -29.86 24.24 -2.33
C TYR A 47 -28.66 23.28 -2.20
N ARG A 48 -28.73 22.30 -1.29
CA ARG A 48 -27.63 21.39 -0.94
C ARG A 48 -27.05 20.69 -2.18
N GLU A 49 -27.90 20.15 -3.05
CA GLU A 49 -27.43 19.42 -4.23
C GLU A 49 -26.72 20.34 -5.24
N GLU A 50 -27.27 21.53 -5.48
CA GLU A 50 -26.68 22.54 -6.37
C GLU A 50 -25.33 23.03 -5.85
N ILE A 51 -25.25 23.30 -4.54
CA ILE A 51 -24.02 23.70 -3.85
C ILE A 51 -22.98 22.59 -3.97
N ILE A 52 -23.31 21.35 -3.61
CA ILE A 52 -22.37 20.22 -3.68
C ILE A 52 -21.91 19.97 -5.12
N SER A 53 -22.84 19.97 -6.07
CA SER A 53 -22.53 19.78 -7.49
C SER A 53 -21.53 20.82 -8.01
N THR A 54 -21.73 22.09 -7.65
CA THR A 54 -20.83 23.17 -8.05
C THR A 54 -19.48 23.06 -7.35
N MET A 55 -19.49 22.87 -6.02
CA MET A 55 -18.28 22.84 -5.19
C MET A 55 -17.38 21.64 -5.48
N LYS A 56 -17.93 20.51 -5.94
CA LYS A 56 -17.16 19.33 -6.41
C LYS A 56 -16.09 19.70 -7.44
N HIS A 57 -16.38 20.69 -8.28
CA HIS A 57 -15.49 21.07 -9.39
C HIS A 57 -14.61 22.29 -9.09
N VAL A 58 -14.69 22.85 -7.88
CA VAL A 58 -13.88 24.03 -7.49
C VAL A 58 -12.50 23.57 -7.04
N LYS A 59 -11.47 24.26 -7.52
CA LYS A 59 -10.07 23.98 -7.19
C LYS A 59 -9.61 24.84 -6.02
N PHE A 60 -9.67 24.32 -4.80
CA PHE A 60 -9.29 25.07 -3.60
C PHE A 60 -8.54 24.26 -2.55
N ILE A 61 -8.31 22.97 -2.81
CA ILE A 61 -7.53 22.08 -1.95
C ILE A 61 -6.21 21.77 -2.66
N ARG A 62 -5.09 21.92 -1.94
CA ARG A 62 -3.74 21.66 -2.48
C ARG A 62 -3.38 20.18 -2.32
N ASP A 63 -2.82 19.58 -3.35
CA ASP A 63 -2.24 18.23 -3.30
C ASP A 63 -0.82 18.24 -2.71
N ASP A 64 -0.23 17.05 -2.57
CA ASP A 64 1.13 16.85 -2.06
C ASP A 64 2.21 17.57 -2.91
N PHE A 65 1.88 17.92 -4.15
CA PHE A 65 2.72 18.67 -5.08
C PHE A 65 2.40 20.17 -5.11
N GLN A 66 1.58 20.67 -4.16
CA GLN A 66 1.14 22.05 -4.01
C GLN A 66 0.23 22.58 -5.15
N ASN A 67 -0.29 21.69 -6.00
CA ASN A 67 -1.22 22.07 -7.06
C ASN A 67 -2.65 22.09 -6.52
N LEU A 68 -3.44 23.10 -6.94
CA LEU A 68 -4.85 23.15 -6.60
C LEU A 68 -5.62 22.11 -7.41
N GLN A 69 -6.26 21.18 -6.71
CA GLN A 69 -7.10 20.13 -7.29
C GLN A 69 -8.57 20.38 -6.97
N MET A 70 -9.44 19.79 -7.79
CA MET A 70 -10.89 19.84 -7.58
C MET A 70 -11.23 19.16 -6.26
N ALA A 71 -12.26 19.63 -5.56
CA ALA A 71 -12.71 18.96 -4.35
C ALA A 71 -13.05 17.47 -4.61
N SER A 72 -13.62 17.15 -5.77
CA SER A 72 -13.89 15.77 -6.23
C SER A 72 -12.65 14.88 -6.37
N TYR A 73 -11.44 15.44 -6.44
CA TYR A 73 -10.20 14.66 -6.43
C TYR A 73 -9.93 14.03 -5.06
N PHE A 74 -10.44 14.65 -3.99
CA PHE A 74 -10.28 14.20 -2.61
C PHE A 74 -11.50 13.44 -2.08
N TYR A 75 -12.60 13.39 -2.84
CA TYR A 75 -13.78 12.62 -2.50
C TYR A 75 -13.74 11.27 -3.22
N ASP A 76 -13.71 10.19 -2.46
CA ASP A 76 -14.04 8.86 -2.96
C ASP A 76 -15.52 8.60 -2.68
N GLU A 77 -16.34 8.33 -3.71
CA GLU A 77 -17.75 7.96 -3.53
C GLU A 77 -17.90 6.63 -2.75
N ASN A 78 -16.81 5.89 -2.57
CA ASN A 78 -16.73 4.70 -1.75
C ASN A 78 -16.33 4.97 -0.28
N GLU A 79 -16.05 6.23 0.12
CA GLU A 79 -15.81 6.60 1.53
C GLU A 79 -17.11 6.99 2.25
N GLU A 80 -17.42 6.26 3.32
CA GLU A 80 -18.70 6.24 4.07
C GLU A 80 -18.99 7.50 4.93
N LEU A 81 -18.11 8.50 4.92
CA LEU A 81 -18.18 9.68 5.81
C LEU A 81 -19.39 10.60 5.58
N TYR A 82 -20.21 10.36 4.55
CA TYR A 82 -21.26 11.28 4.09
C TYR A 82 -22.67 10.65 3.94
N GLN A 83 -22.90 9.43 4.44
CA GLN A 83 -24.19 8.74 4.32
C GLN A 83 -25.28 9.31 5.25
N SER A 84 -26.53 9.31 4.80
CA SER A 84 -27.71 9.65 5.62
C SER A 84 -28.14 8.48 6.52
N LEU A 85 -28.91 8.76 7.58
CA LEU A 85 -29.38 7.71 8.52
C LEU A 85 -30.22 6.63 7.82
N GLU A 86 -31.05 7.00 6.84
CA GLU A 86 -31.90 6.07 6.09
C GLU A 86 -31.08 5.11 5.21
N GLU A 87 -30.00 5.61 4.60
CA GLU A 87 -29.07 4.80 3.82
C GLU A 87 -28.30 3.82 4.72
N ILE A 88 -27.85 4.30 5.88
CA ILE A 88 -27.15 3.47 6.89
C ILE A 88 -28.07 2.33 7.37
N GLN A 89 -29.35 2.63 7.66
CA GLN A 89 -30.33 1.62 8.06
C GLN A 89 -30.57 0.58 6.96
N SER A 90 -30.72 1.02 5.71
CA SER A 90 -30.89 0.13 4.55
C SER A 90 -29.68 -0.78 4.34
N GLU A 91 -28.48 -0.25 4.52
CA GLU A 91 -27.23 -1.00 4.45
C GLU A 91 -27.14 -2.05 5.57
N ILE A 92 -27.46 -1.68 6.80
CA ILE A 92 -27.53 -2.59 7.95
C ILE A 92 -28.50 -3.74 7.67
N ASP A 93 -29.70 -3.45 7.17
CA ASP A 93 -30.71 -4.48 6.86
C ASP A 93 -30.23 -5.45 5.78
N LYS A 94 -29.61 -4.93 4.71
CA LYS A 94 -29.04 -5.75 3.64
C LYS A 94 -27.94 -6.67 4.18
N CYS A 95 -27.00 -6.11 4.94
CA CYS A 95 -25.89 -6.88 5.52
C CYS A 95 -26.39 -7.94 6.50
N LEU A 96 -27.34 -7.61 7.39
CA LEU A 96 -27.91 -8.58 8.33
C LEU A 96 -28.60 -9.73 7.60
N LYS A 97 -29.33 -9.45 6.52
CA LYS A 97 -29.98 -10.49 5.70
C LYS A 97 -28.97 -11.48 5.12
N GLU A 98 -27.85 -11.01 4.61
CA GLU A 98 -26.77 -11.85 4.09
C GLU A 98 -26.09 -12.65 5.21
N VAL A 99 -25.78 -11.98 6.32
CA VAL A 99 -25.11 -12.59 7.48
C VAL A 99 -25.95 -13.67 8.14
N TRP A 100 -27.28 -13.53 8.15
CA TRP A 100 -28.19 -14.54 8.72
C TRP A 100 -28.25 -15.85 7.93
N THR A 101 -27.75 -15.88 6.69
CA THR A 101 -27.63 -17.12 5.89
C THR A 101 -26.42 -17.98 6.27
N LEU A 102 -25.48 -17.43 7.05
CA LEU A 102 -24.24 -18.09 7.43
C LEU A 102 -24.44 -19.05 8.62
N ALA A 103 -23.53 -20.02 8.75
CA ALA A 103 -23.44 -20.89 9.92
C ALA A 103 -23.19 -20.08 11.20
N GLU A 104 -23.63 -20.59 12.36
CA GLU A 104 -23.67 -19.85 13.63
C GLU A 104 -22.34 -19.19 14.03
N GLU A 105 -21.21 -19.89 13.85
CA GLU A 105 -19.88 -19.35 14.18
C GLU A 105 -19.47 -18.17 13.28
N GLU A 106 -19.72 -18.28 11.98
CA GLU A 106 -19.38 -17.26 10.99
C GLU A 106 -20.35 -16.08 11.06
N ARG A 107 -21.64 -16.35 11.31
CA ARG A 107 -22.66 -15.36 11.63
C ARG A 107 -22.26 -14.52 12.82
N ARG A 108 -21.78 -15.15 13.91
CA ARG A 108 -21.34 -14.43 15.11
C ARG A 108 -20.14 -13.51 14.85
N LYS A 109 -19.14 -13.97 14.08
CA LYS A 109 -17.99 -13.13 13.69
C LYS A 109 -18.44 -11.96 12.82
N ALA A 110 -19.35 -12.17 11.89
CA ALA A 110 -19.86 -11.14 11.00
C ALA A 110 -20.67 -10.08 11.75
N ILE A 111 -21.54 -10.49 12.68
CA ILE A 111 -22.30 -9.56 13.54
C ILE A 111 -21.37 -8.74 14.43
N ARG A 112 -20.34 -9.36 15.04
CA ARG A 112 -19.33 -8.63 15.81
C ARG A 112 -18.62 -7.56 14.97
N ARG A 113 -18.25 -7.89 13.73
CA ARG A 113 -17.62 -6.93 12.81
C ARG A 113 -18.55 -5.78 12.46
N LEU A 114 -19.82 -6.08 12.17
CA LEU A 114 -20.83 -5.07 11.85
C LEU A 114 -21.12 -4.15 13.05
N TYR A 115 -21.18 -4.71 14.26
CA TYR A 115 -21.33 -3.96 15.50
C TYR A 115 -20.16 -2.99 15.74
N LEU A 116 -18.92 -3.49 15.63
CA LEU A 116 -17.73 -2.68 15.82
C LEU A 116 -17.54 -1.62 14.72
N ARG A 117 -18.11 -1.80 13.53
CA ARG A 117 -18.07 -0.81 12.44
C ARG A 117 -18.94 0.41 12.75
N TRP A 118 -20.16 0.19 13.22
CA TRP A 118 -21.13 1.27 13.51
C TRP A 118 -21.06 1.80 14.95
N HIS A 119 -20.17 1.29 15.79
CA HIS A 119 -20.07 1.72 17.18
C HIS A 119 -19.67 3.21 17.33
N PRO A 120 -20.27 4.00 18.25
CA PRO A 120 -19.98 5.42 18.44
C PRO A 120 -18.50 5.75 18.66
N ASP A 121 -17.79 4.97 19.50
CA ASP A 121 -16.35 5.17 19.74
C ASP A 121 -15.47 4.97 18.50
N LYS A 122 -15.97 4.31 17.45
CA LYS A 122 -15.26 4.12 16.19
C LYS A 122 -15.43 5.29 15.24
N ASN A 123 -16.51 6.05 15.40
CA ASN A 123 -16.99 7.13 14.53
C ASN A 123 -17.19 8.44 15.33
N PRO A 124 -16.10 9.03 15.89
CA PRO A 124 -16.21 10.22 16.75
C PRO A 124 -16.69 11.47 15.99
N ASP A 125 -16.43 11.54 14.68
CA ASP A 125 -16.75 12.70 13.84
C ASP A 125 -18.26 12.75 13.47
N CYS A 126 -18.99 11.64 13.63
CA CYS A 126 -20.42 11.52 13.36
C CYS A 126 -21.15 10.77 14.49
N LEU A 127 -20.88 11.17 15.75
CA LEU A 127 -21.32 10.47 16.97
C LEU A 127 -22.84 10.21 17.00
N ASP A 128 -23.65 11.19 16.62
CA ASP A 128 -25.11 11.09 16.68
C ASP A 128 -25.64 10.04 15.68
N LEU A 129 -25.14 10.07 14.43
CA LEU A 129 -25.49 9.09 13.40
C LEU A 129 -25.02 7.68 13.78
N ALA A 130 -23.79 7.54 14.26
CA ALA A 130 -23.25 6.25 14.69
C ALA A 130 -24.02 5.67 15.89
N THR A 131 -24.45 6.53 16.82
CA THR A 131 -25.28 6.10 17.96
C THR A 131 -26.64 5.57 17.51
N GLU A 132 -27.31 6.28 16.60
CA GLU A 132 -28.59 5.84 16.07
C GLU A 132 -28.46 4.59 15.19
N ALA A 133 -27.41 4.49 14.39
CA ALA A 133 -27.10 3.29 13.61
C ALA A 133 -26.82 2.07 14.50
N CYS A 134 -26.05 2.24 15.57
CA CYS A 134 -25.74 1.16 16.52
C CYS A 134 -26.99 0.69 17.27
N LYS A 135 -27.85 1.61 17.73
CA LYS A 135 -29.15 1.27 18.33
C LYS A 135 -30.05 0.51 17.36
N TYR A 136 -30.15 0.99 16.11
CA TYR A 136 -30.95 0.33 15.08
C TYR A 136 -30.46 -1.10 14.83
N LEU A 137 -29.14 -1.29 14.68
CA LEU A 137 -28.50 -2.59 14.52
C LEU A 137 -28.83 -3.55 15.67
N GLN A 138 -28.69 -3.10 16.93
CA GLN A 138 -29.00 -3.90 18.10
C GLN A 138 -30.46 -4.35 18.11
N ASN A 139 -31.39 -3.42 17.88
CA ASN A 139 -32.83 -3.72 17.82
C ASN A 139 -33.14 -4.74 16.71
N LYS A 140 -32.52 -4.59 15.53
CA LYS A 140 -32.75 -5.47 14.39
C LYS A 140 -32.24 -6.90 14.64
N ILE A 141 -31.10 -7.03 15.30
CA ILE A 141 -30.56 -8.33 15.70
C ILE A 141 -31.52 -9.01 16.69
N GLU A 142 -32.04 -8.27 17.68
CA GLU A 142 -33.00 -8.81 18.65
C GLU A 142 -34.32 -9.24 18.00
N GLU A 143 -34.84 -8.46 17.04
CA GLU A 143 -36.01 -8.84 16.23
C GLU A 143 -35.79 -10.16 15.50
N LEU A 144 -34.62 -10.34 14.87
CA LEU A 144 -34.26 -11.55 14.14
C LEU A 144 -34.05 -12.77 15.06
N GLU A 145 -33.49 -12.56 16.25
CA GLU A 145 -33.36 -13.61 17.28
C GLU A 145 -34.73 -14.06 17.83
N MET A 146 -35.66 -13.12 18.04
CA MET A 146 -37.01 -13.42 18.51
C MET A 146 -37.87 -14.08 17.42
N GLY A 147 -37.76 -13.63 16.16
CA GLY A 147 -38.49 -14.17 15.01
C GLY A 147 -38.15 -15.64 14.68
N GLY A 148 -36.98 -16.13 15.12
CA GLY A 148 -36.58 -17.53 15.01
C GLY A 148 -37.21 -18.47 16.04
N ARG A 149 -37.78 -17.93 17.14
CA ARG A 149 -38.32 -18.74 18.26
C ARG A 149 -39.80 -19.10 18.13
N THR A 150 -40.55 -18.42 17.27
CA THR A 150 -42.00 -18.64 17.07
C THR A 150 -42.35 -19.73 16.04
N GLY A 151 -41.36 -20.36 15.39
CA GLY A 151 -41.56 -21.34 14.31
C GLY A 151 -41.63 -22.82 14.72
N LEU A 152 -41.50 -23.16 16.01
CA LEU A 152 -41.44 -24.56 16.47
C LEU A 152 -42.46 -24.82 17.59
N HIS A 153 -43.72 -24.96 17.24
CA HIS A 153 -44.73 -25.55 18.10
C HIS A 153 -44.92 -27.04 17.74
N HIS A 154 -44.83 -27.90 18.78
CA HIS A 154 -45.02 -29.35 18.82
C HIS A 154 -43.79 -30.25 18.68
N SER A 155 -43.01 -30.37 19.76
CA SER A 155 -42.58 -31.68 20.28
C SER A 155 -42.12 -31.59 21.75
N ARG A 156 -42.43 -32.66 22.49
CA ARG A 156 -42.28 -32.85 23.95
C ARG A 156 -40.83 -32.66 24.46
N PRO A 157 -40.65 -32.30 25.74
CA PRO A 157 -39.31 -32.06 26.31
C PRO A 157 -38.61 -33.40 26.55
N ASN A 158 -37.53 -33.66 25.82
CA ASN A 158 -36.59 -34.71 26.17
C ASN A 158 -35.41 -34.08 26.91
N GLN A 159 -35.14 -34.58 28.12
CA GLN A 159 -34.01 -34.18 28.95
C GLN A 159 -32.70 -34.54 28.23
N GLY A 160 -31.84 -33.55 28.03
CA GLY A 160 -30.49 -33.77 27.52
C GLY A 160 -30.09 -32.84 26.38
N SER A 161 -29.97 -31.55 26.66
CA SER A 161 -28.98 -30.65 26.03
C SER A 161 -29.11 -29.28 26.67
N SER A 162 -28.39 -29.08 27.78
CA SER A 162 -28.05 -27.74 28.23
C SER A 162 -26.89 -27.25 27.36
N GLN A 163 -27.20 -26.74 26.17
CA GLN A 163 -26.22 -26.12 25.28
C GLN A 163 -26.77 -24.75 24.88
N TRP A 164 -26.50 -23.79 25.77
CA TRP A 164 -26.59 -22.34 25.58
C TRP A 164 -26.61 -21.88 24.12
N SER A 165 -27.74 -21.33 23.64
CA SER A 165 -27.68 -20.29 22.60
C SER A 165 -27.42 -18.96 23.33
N SER A 166 -26.17 -18.55 23.48
CA SER A 166 -25.85 -17.22 24.04
C SER A 166 -26.45 -16.16 23.11
N ALA A 167 -27.30 -15.28 23.63
CA ALA A 167 -27.90 -14.23 22.83
C ALA A 167 -26.81 -13.21 22.44
N PHE A 168 -26.94 -12.54 21.29
CA PHE A 168 -25.95 -11.53 20.88
C PHE A 168 -25.78 -10.41 21.90
N ARG A 169 -26.87 -10.10 22.63
CA ARG A 169 -26.87 -9.14 23.74
C ARG A 169 -25.82 -9.45 24.82
N ASP A 170 -25.51 -10.72 25.05
CA ASP A 170 -24.53 -11.14 26.06
C ASP A 170 -23.10 -10.69 25.70
N PHE A 171 -22.82 -10.38 24.43
CA PHE A 171 -21.50 -9.98 23.94
C PHE A 171 -21.33 -8.47 23.77
N TYR A 172 -22.40 -7.68 23.79
CA TYR A 172 -22.31 -6.23 23.54
C TYR A 172 -21.39 -5.53 24.54
N GLN A 173 -21.43 -5.91 25.82
CA GLN A 173 -20.54 -5.34 26.83
C GLN A 173 -19.05 -5.59 26.53
N GLU A 174 -18.71 -6.77 25.99
CA GLU A 174 -17.33 -7.10 25.58
C GLU A 174 -16.92 -6.25 24.37
N TRP A 175 -17.83 -6.11 23.39
CA TRP A 175 -17.57 -5.36 22.17
C TRP A 175 -17.50 -3.85 22.40
N ASP A 176 -18.27 -3.32 23.35
CA ASP A 176 -18.19 -1.93 23.79
C ASP A 176 -16.82 -1.64 24.41
N GLN A 177 -16.35 -2.54 25.29
CA GLN A 177 -15.02 -2.42 25.88
C GLN A 177 -13.93 -2.48 24.80
N GLU A 178 -14.07 -3.36 23.81
CA GLU A 178 -13.16 -3.45 22.67
C GLU A 178 -13.17 -2.17 21.81
N ALA A 179 -14.34 -1.61 21.52
CA ALA A 179 -14.45 -0.36 20.77
C ALA A 179 -13.80 0.81 21.52
N SER A 180 -14.02 0.91 22.84
CA SER A 180 -13.35 1.89 23.70
C SER A 180 -11.84 1.69 23.76
N GLN A 181 -11.34 0.45 23.81
CA GLN A 181 -9.90 0.16 23.76
C GLN A 181 -9.30 0.59 22.42
N HIS A 182 -9.98 0.31 21.31
CA HIS A 182 -9.56 0.77 20.00
C HIS A 182 -9.49 2.30 19.91
N ARG A 183 -10.50 3.00 20.44
CA ARG A 183 -10.50 4.46 20.50
C ARG A 183 -9.33 5.01 21.32
N ARG A 184 -9.14 4.52 22.54
CA ARG A 184 -8.00 4.90 23.40
C ARG A 184 -6.66 4.60 22.73
N GLY A 185 -6.57 3.51 21.98
CA GLY A 185 -5.40 3.17 21.17
C GLY A 185 -5.12 4.23 20.09
N ARG A 186 -6.13 4.62 19.33
CA ARG A 186 -6.03 5.69 18.31
C ARG A 186 -5.69 7.04 18.93
N GLU A 187 -6.30 7.41 20.05
CA GLU A 187 -6.03 8.67 20.75
C GLU A 187 -4.60 8.72 21.29
N ARG A 188 -4.12 7.66 21.96
CA ARG A 188 -2.74 7.56 22.45
C ARG A 188 -1.74 7.63 21.30
N PHE A 189 -2.05 7.01 20.19
CA PHE A 189 -1.25 7.06 18.99
C PHE A 189 -1.18 8.49 18.43
N ASN A 190 -2.33 9.13 18.19
CA ASN A 190 -2.37 10.51 17.74
C ASN A 190 -1.66 11.46 18.70
N GLN A 191 -1.82 11.31 20.02
CA GLN A 191 -1.11 12.09 21.04
C GLN A 191 0.41 11.90 20.98
N SER A 192 0.87 10.66 20.79
CA SER A 192 2.30 10.33 20.73
C SER A 192 2.98 10.84 19.46
N TYR A 193 2.22 11.13 18.40
CA TYR A 193 2.74 11.53 17.09
C TYR A 193 2.19 12.87 16.56
N SER A 194 1.47 13.64 17.38
CA SER A 194 0.85 14.94 17.02
C SER A 194 1.89 16.03 16.71
N SER A 195 3.09 15.95 17.29
CA SER A 195 4.20 16.89 17.01
C SER A 195 5.00 16.49 15.77
N GLY A 196 4.39 16.56 14.59
CA GLY A 196 5.08 16.65 13.29
C GLY A 196 6.03 15.52 12.87
N GLN A 197 6.00 14.36 13.55
CA GLN A 197 6.89 13.25 13.22
C GLN A 197 6.17 11.90 13.21
N TYR A 198 4.89 11.92 12.81
CA TYR A 198 4.23 10.72 12.34
C TYR A 198 4.72 10.38 10.92
N ASN A 199 5.51 9.32 10.77
CA ASN A 199 5.81 8.75 9.47
C ASN A 199 5.19 7.35 9.40
N PHE A 200 4.09 7.27 8.66
CA PHE A 200 3.29 6.07 8.38
C PHE A 200 4.15 4.83 8.07
N TRP A 201 5.22 4.99 7.28
CA TRP A 201 6.13 3.92 6.87
C TRP A 201 7.05 3.41 8.00
N THR A 202 7.33 4.25 9.00
CA THR A 202 8.17 3.88 10.17
C THR A 202 7.36 3.16 11.23
N PHE A 203 6.08 3.55 11.42
CA PHE A 203 5.20 3.00 12.45
C PHE A 203 4.66 1.61 12.09
N HIS A 204 4.31 1.37 10.83
CA HIS A 204 3.88 0.05 10.34
C HIS A 204 5.05 -0.83 9.84
N GLY A 205 6.22 -0.23 9.60
CA GLY A 205 7.43 -0.93 9.13
C GLY A 205 8.05 -1.93 10.11
N THR A 206 7.61 -1.98 11.37
CA THR A 206 8.07 -2.99 12.35
C THR A 206 7.25 -4.28 12.33
N ARG A 207 6.13 -4.37 11.58
CA ARG A 207 5.21 -5.53 11.73
C ARG A 207 4.70 -6.28 10.50
N SER A 208 4.97 -5.89 9.24
CA SER A 208 5.10 -6.78 8.05
C SER A 208 4.99 -6.04 6.69
N SER A 209 6.07 -6.06 5.91
CA SER A 209 6.22 -6.01 4.40
C SER A 209 5.55 -4.88 3.57
N GLY A 210 6.24 -4.01 2.81
CA GLY A 210 7.69 -3.86 2.46
C GLY A 210 8.00 -2.67 1.50
N PRO A 211 9.22 -2.57 0.90
CA PRO A 211 10.49 -3.01 1.41
C PRO A 211 11.23 -1.85 2.11
N ARG A 212 11.34 -1.95 3.44
CA ARG A 212 12.69 -1.96 3.98
C ARG A 212 13.36 -3.24 3.46
N PRO A 213 14.69 -3.27 3.29
CA PRO A 213 15.45 -4.51 3.26
C PRO A 213 14.72 -5.63 4.03
N ASN A 214 14.19 -6.61 3.33
CA ASN A 214 13.91 -7.90 3.96
C ASN A 214 15.01 -8.83 3.45
N PRO A 215 16.26 -8.70 3.94
CA PRO A 215 17.36 -9.52 3.48
C PRO A 215 16.91 -10.96 3.36
N ASN A 216 17.10 -11.54 2.19
CA ASN A 216 16.93 -12.95 1.99
C ASN A 216 18.33 -13.58 1.90
N PRO A 217 19.00 -13.82 3.04
CA PRO A 217 20.36 -14.36 3.03
C PRO A 217 20.40 -15.75 2.41
N GLU A 218 19.35 -16.56 2.55
CA GLU A 218 19.28 -17.88 1.93
C GLU A 218 19.31 -17.80 0.41
N GLU A 219 18.49 -16.93 -0.20
CA GLU A 219 18.54 -16.69 -1.64
C GLU A 219 19.86 -16.01 -2.04
N ALA A 220 20.38 -15.08 -1.25
CA ALA A 220 21.69 -14.48 -1.50
C ALA A 220 22.79 -15.56 -1.61
N HIS A 221 22.83 -16.51 -0.67
CA HIS A 221 23.75 -17.65 -0.71
C HIS A 221 23.49 -18.58 -1.89
N ARG A 222 22.23 -18.84 -2.25
CA ARG A 222 21.85 -19.68 -3.39
C ARG A 222 22.38 -19.09 -4.70
N TRP A 223 22.15 -17.80 -4.93
CA TRP A 223 22.63 -17.09 -6.11
C TRP A 223 24.16 -17.00 -6.13
N HIS A 224 24.77 -16.72 -4.99
CA HIS A 224 26.22 -16.66 -4.87
C HIS A 224 26.89 -18.03 -5.12
N ARG A 225 26.26 -19.13 -4.69
CA ARG A 225 26.72 -20.49 -5.00
C ARG A 225 26.75 -20.74 -6.51
N GLN A 226 25.70 -20.34 -7.23
CA GLN A 226 25.68 -20.45 -8.70
C GLN A 226 26.76 -19.58 -9.34
N ALA A 227 26.95 -18.34 -8.86
CA ALA A 227 28.01 -17.46 -9.33
C ALA A 227 29.41 -18.09 -9.22
N LYS A 228 29.69 -18.78 -8.10
CA LYS A 228 30.94 -19.53 -7.91
C LYS A 228 31.08 -20.67 -8.91
N CYS A 229 30.03 -21.46 -9.13
CA CYS A 229 30.02 -22.54 -10.12
C CYS A 229 30.30 -21.99 -11.53
N ASP A 230 29.66 -20.88 -11.91
CA ASP A 230 29.83 -20.25 -13.21
C ASP A 230 31.27 -19.72 -13.41
N LEU A 231 31.87 -19.14 -12.36
CA LEU A 231 33.27 -18.70 -12.41
C LEU A 231 34.25 -19.88 -12.53
N THR A 232 34.00 -20.99 -11.83
CA THR A 232 34.78 -22.23 -11.99
C THR A 232 34.63 -22.78 -13.41
N ALA A 233 33.42 -22.75 -13.98
CA ALA A 233 33.18 -23.16 -15.36
C ALA A 233 33.88 -22.25 -16.38
N ALA A 234 34.07 -20.96 -16.08
CA ALA A 234 34.83 -20.02 -16.91
C ALA A 234 36.33 -20.35 -16.93
N HIS A 235 36.90 -20.87 -15.83
CA HIS A 235 38.31 -21.29 -15.78
C HIS A 235 38.62 -22.44 -16.76
N ASN A 236 37.62 -23.24 -17.13
CA ASN A 236 37.81 -24.32 -18.09
C ASN A 236 38.04 -23.84 -19.53
N ASP A 237 37.68 -22.59 -19.84
CA ASP A 237 37.78 -22.00 -21.18
C ASP A 237 39.06 -21.14 -21.39
N THR A 238 40.05 -21.25 -20.50
CA THR A 238 41.29 -20.47 -20.62
C THR A 238 42.25 -20.98 -21.72
N GLY A 239 41.88 -22.05 -22.42
CA GLY A 239 42.67 -22.67 -23.50
C GLY A 239 42.77 -21.84 -24.79
N GLY A 240 42.27 -20.60 -24.81
CA GLY A 240 42.43 -19.63 -25.90
C GLY A 240 41.48 -19.79 -27.09
N ALA A 241 40.94 -21.00 -27.33
CA ALA A 241 40.03 -21.28 -28.43
C ALA A 241 38.58 -20.81 -28.21
N SER A 242 38.21 -20.47 -26.97
CA SER A 242 36.85 -20.12 -26.55
C SER A 242 36.83 -18.92 -25.59
N THR A 243 37.66 -17.91 -25.90
CA THR A 243 37.84 -16.70 -25.07
C THR A 243 36.51 -15.96 -24.83
N GLU A 244 35.66 -15.87 -25.85
CA GLU A 244 34.32 -15.30 -25.77
C GLU A 244 33.41 -16.02 -24.76
N TRP A 245 33.51 -17.36 -24.68
CA TRP A 245 32.76 -18.16 -23.72
C TRP A 245 33.26 -17.96 -22.29
N CYS A 246 34.58 -17.85 -22.10
CA CYS A 246 35.15 -17.49 -20.82
C CYS A 246 34.59 -16.13 -20.35
N LEU A 247 34.63 -15.11 -21.21
CA LEU A 247 34.11 -13.77 -20.91
C LEU A 247 32.60 -13.77 -20.64
N PHE A 248 31.82 -14.56 -21.38
CA PHE A 248 30.38 -14.70 -21.15
C PHE A 248 30.07 -15.39 -19.82
N LYS A 249 30.78 -16.47 -19.47
CA LYS A 249 30.61 -17.15 -18.17
C LYS A 249 31.01 -16.24 -17.01
N VAL A 250 32.06 -15.43 -17.17
CA VAL A 250 32.42 -14.40 -16.19
C VAL A 250 31.31 -13.34 -16.05
N HIS A 251 30.74 -12.88 -17.16
CA HIS A 251 29.58 -11.98 -17.12
C HIS A 251 28.44 -12.58 -16.29
N GLN A 252 28.11 -13.84 -16.56
CA GLN A 252 27.06 -14.59 -15.86
C GLN A 252 27.36 -14.80 -14.36
N ALA A 253 28.62 -15.06 -14.00
CA ALA A 253 29.03 -15.17 -12.59
C ALA A 253 28.87 -13.84 -11.85
N VAL A 254 29.33 -12.73 -12.46
CA VAL A 254 29.24 -11.39 -11.88
C VAL A 254 27.78 -10.94 -11.73
N GLU A 255 26.96 -11.15 -12.76
CA GLU A 255 25.52 -10.83 -12.71
C GLU A 255 24.83 -11.56 -11.56
N LYS A 256 25.04 -12.87 -11.42
CA LYS A 256 24.44 -13.65 -10.33
C LYS A 256 24.96 -13.26 -8.96
N ALA A 257 26.23 -12.91 -8.84
CA ALA A 257 26.80 -12.44 -7.57
C ALA A 257 26.16 -11.11 -7.14
N LEU A 258 26.02 -10.15 -8.07
CA LEU A 258 25.35 -8.88 -7.80
C LEU A 258 23.87 -9.06 -7.46
N ILE A 259 23.17 -9.98 -8.14
CA ILE A 259 21.78 -10.33 -7.77
C ILE A 259 21.73 -10.91 -6.36
N GLY A 260 22.68 -11.78 -5.98
CA GLY A 260 22.79 -12.30 -4.62
C GLY A 260 22.99 -11.19 -3.57
N ALA A 261 23.85 -10.21 -3.86
CA ALA A 261 24.03 -9.03 -3.00
C ALA A 261 22.74 -8.20 -2.90
N GLU A 262 21.98 -8.06 -3.99
CA GLU A 262 20.69 -7.38 -3.96
C GLU A 262 19.64 -8.14 -3.14
N TYR A 263 19.60 -9.48 -3.21
CA TYR A 263 18.75 -10.28 -2.31
C TYR A 263 19.11 -10.08 -0.84
N LYS A 264 20.40 -9.96 -0.51
CA LYS A 264 20.85 -9.62 0.84
C LYS A 264 20.44 -8.19 1.24
N ASN A 265 20.46 -7.25 0.31
CA ASN A 265 20.13 -5.86 0.57
C ASN A 265 18.62 -5.63 0.66
N THR A 266 17.82 -6.04 -0.33
CA THR A 266 16.40 -5.68 -0.45
C THR A 266 15.47 -6.87 -0.24
N GLY A 267 15.97 -8.11 -0.35
CA GLY A 267 15.15 -9.32 -0.34
C GLY A 267 14.51 -9.66 -1.67
N GLN A 268 14.75 -8.84 -2.70
CA GLN A 268 14.06 -8.91 -3.97
C GLN A 268 15.05 -9.06 -5.12
N ARG A 269 14.55 -9.58 -6.24
CA ARG A 269 15.32 -9.63 -7.49
C ARG A 269 15.32 -8.24 -8.14
N PRO A 270 16.47 -7.73 -8.61
CA PRO A 270 16.52 -6.47 -9.34
C PRO A 270 15.75 -6.57 -10.67
N THR A 271 14.97 -5.55 -11.01
CA THR A 271 14.20 -5.48 -12.25
C THR A 271 15.00 -4.77 -13.35
N ASN A 272 15.27 -5.47 -14.46
CA ASN A 272 15.86 -4.92 -15.70
C ASN A 272 17.12 -4.02 -15.53
N SER A 273 17.96 -4.30 -14.53
CA SER A 273 19.21 -3.58 -14.28
C SER A 273 20.40 -4.22 -15.01
N THR A 274 21.26 -3.42 -15.63
CA THR A 274 22.56 -3.89 -16.12
C THR A 274 23.51 -4.16 -14.96
N ILE A 275 24.53 -5.01 -15.15
CA ILE A 275 25.56 -5.25 -14.12
C ILE A 275 26.26 -3.96 -13.66
N THR A 276 26.39 -2.95 -14.53
CA THR A 276 27.03 -1.67 -14.20
C THR A 276 26.15 -0.82 -13.28
N SER A 277 24.86 -0.72 -13.59
CA SER A 277 23.90 0.04 -12.76
C SER A 277 23.69 -0.65 -11.41
N LEU A 278 23.57 -1.97 -11.39
CA LEU A 278 23.42 -2.75 -10.17
C LEU A 278 24.65 -2.64 -9.27
N ALA A 279 25.86 -2.74 -9.82
CA ALA A 279 27.10 -2.53 -9.07
C ALA A 279 27.22 -1.12 -8.51
N GLN A 280 26.80 -0.10 -9.26
CA GLN A 280 26.79 1.29 -8.78
C GLN A 280 25.86 1.46 -7.58
N GLN A 281 24.64 0.92 -7.67
CA GLN A 281 23.66 0.97 -6.58
C GLN A 281 24.22 0.29 -5.31
N LEU A 282 24.76 -0.92 -5.46
CA LEU A 282 25.32 -1.70 -4.34
C LEU A 282 26.58 -1.08 -3.73
N SER A 283 27.37 -0.30 -4.49
CA SER A 283 28.54 0.39 -3.95
C SER A 283 28.22 1.43 -2.88
N HIS A 284 26.97 1.90 -2.81
CA HIS A 284 26.50 2.82 -1.76
C HIS A 284 25.89 2.11 -0.54
N VAL A 285 25.68 0.78 -0.61
CA VAL A 285 24.97 0.01 0.43
C VAL A 285 25.87 -0.38 1.59
N SER A 286 27.10 -0.84 1.32
CA SER A 286 28.05 -1.26 2.34
C SER A 286 29.47 -0.79 2.00
N PRO A 287 30.29 -0.39 2.99
CA PRO A 287 31.70 -0.07 2.78
C PRO A 287 32.50 -1.20 2.13
N LYS A 288 32.09 -2.47 2.35
CA LYS A 288 32.71 -3.64 1.71
C LYS A 288 32.51 -3.68 0.19
N LEU A 289 31.46 -3.03 -0.32
CA LEU A 289 31.07 -3.06 -1.73
C LEU A 289 31.49 -1.79 -2.49
N ARG A 290 32.22 -0.88 -1.84
CA ARG A 290 32.61 0.43 -2.41
C ARG A 290 33.36 0.32 -3.75
N ASN A 291 34.06 -0.79 -3.96
CA ASN A 291 34.89 -1.01 -5.15
C ASN A 291 34.12 -1.68 -6.31
N LEU A 292 32.92 -2.23 -6.07
CA LEU A 292 32.19 -3.04 -7.05
C LEU A 292 32.01 -2.33 -8.39
N HIS A 293 31.59 -1.06 -8.38
CA HIS A 293 31.39 -0.30 -9.61
C HIS A 293 32.67 -0.21 -10.47
N SER A 294 33.81 0.07 -9.84
CA SER A 294 35.12 0.16 -10.52
C SER A 294 35.55 -1.18 -11.10
N MET A 295 35.36 -2.27 -10.34
CA MET A 295 35.69 -3.62 -10.82
C MET A 295 34.83 -4.04 -12.02
N VAL A 296 33.51 -3.83 -11.94
CA VAL A 296 32.59 -4.15 -13.05
C VAL A 296 32.90 -3.31 -14.29
N HIS A 297 33.22 -2.02 -14.11
CA HIS A 297 33.62 -1.17 -15.22
C HIS A 297 34.90 -1.70 -15.91
N LYS A 298 35.91 -2.08 -15.13
CA LYS A 298 37.16 -2.66 -15.65
C LYS A 298 36.92 -4.00 -16.34
N LEU A 299 36.06 -4.87 -15.80
CA LEU A 299 35.67 -6.12 -16.46
C LEU A 299 35.06 -5.87 -17.85
N LYS A 300 34.18 -4.86 -17.97
CA LYS A 300 33.61 -4.48 -19.28
C LYS A 300 34.68 -3.96 -20.26
N GLN A 301 35.65 -3.19 -19.78
CA GLN A 301 36.79 -2.75 -20.62
C GLN A 301 37.65 -3.92 -21.11
N LEU A 302 37.74 -4.99 -20.32
CA LEU A 302 38.44 -6.23 -20.68
C LEU A 302 37.62 -7.16 -21.60
N GLY A 303 36.41 -6.76 -22.00
CA GLY A 303 35.58 -7.48 -22.97
C GLY A 303 34.43 -8.30 -22.38
N VAL A 304 34.21 -8.25 -21.06
CA VAL A 304 33.08 -8.95 -20.41
C VAL A 304 31.77 -8.25 -20.77
N ASP A 305 30.92 -8.93 -21.53
CA ASP A 305 29.62 -8.40 -21.97
C ASP A 305 28.61 -9.53 -22.20
N ALA A 306 27.31 -9.22 -22.03
CA ALA A 306 26.24 -10.18 -22.21
C ALA A 306 25.97 -10.50 -23.68
N LYS A 307 26.15 -9.54 -24.59
CA LYS A 307 25.70 -9.65 -25.99
C LYS A 307 26.87 -9.72 -26.96
N LYS A 308 27.90 -8.89 -26.77
CA LYS A 308 29.09 -8.87 -27.65
C LYS A 308 29.84 -10.20 -27.64
N THR A 309 29.80 -10.95 -26.55
CA THR A 309 30.44 -12.28 -26.46
C THR A 309 29.67 -13.37 -27.19
N GLN A 310 28.41 -13.13 -27.59
CA GLN A 310 27.53 -14.16 -28.13
C GLN A 310 27.11 -13.91 -29.59
N TYR A 311 26.83 -12.66 -29.97
CA TYR A 311 26.13 -12.38 -31.21
C TYR A 311 27.01 -11.65 -32.24
N PRO A 312 27.14 -12.18 -33.48
CA PRO A 312 27.93 -11.56 -34.55
C PRO A 312 27.51 -10.14 -34.95
N ASN A 313 26.22 -9.78 -34.80
CA ASN A 313 25.72 -8.46 -35.19
C ASN A 313 26.24 -7.30 -34.32
N TYR A 314 26.96 -7.59 -33.22
CA TYR A 314 27.66 -6.59 -32.42
C TYR A 314 29.12 -6.36 -32.87
N HIS A 315 29.54 -7.04 -33.94
CA HIS A 315 30.88 -6.95 -34.51
C HIS A 315 30.82 -6.52 -35.97
N THR A 316 31.91 -5.95 -36.46
CA THR A 316 32.02 -5.55 -37.86
C THR A 316 32.06 -6.80 -38.74
N SER A 317 31.12 -6.91 -39.67
CA SER A 317 31.11 -7.98 -40.67
C SER A 317 32.45 -8.07 -41.39
N PRO A 318 33.08 -9.26 -41.54
CA PRO A 318 32.52 -10.60 -41.32
C PRO A 318 32.81 -11.22 -39.95
N GLY A 319 33.32 -10.46 -38.98
CA GLY A 319 33.81 -10.97 -37.70
C GLY A 319 32.73 -11.62 -36.82
N ILE A 320 33.10 -12.72 -36.15
CA ILE A 320 32.28 -13.38 -35.13
C ILE A 320 32.90 -13.18 -33.74
N PRO A 321 32.15 -13.36 -32.63
CA PRO A 321 32.70 -13.17 -31.29
C PRO A 321 33.99 -13.93 -31.01
N ASN A 322 34.12 -15.16 -31.52
CA ASN A 322 35.32 -15.99 -31.35
C ASN A 322 36.61 -15.30 -31.87
N ASP A 323 36.50 -14.49 -32.92
CA ASP A 323 37.66 -13.81 -33.54
C ASP A 323 38.06 -12.51 -32.81
N GLN A 324 37.20 -11.97 -31.95
CA GLN A 324 37.29 -10.58 -31.48
C GLN A 324 37.97 -10.43 -30.11
N PHE A 325 38.08 -11.52 -29.34
CA PHE A 325 38.59 -11.48 -27.97
C PHE A 325 39.93 -12.21 -27.85
N ASN A 326 40.94 -11.50 -27.32
CA ASN A 326 42.28 -12.03 -27.08
C ASN A 326 42.38 -12.71 -25.70
N SER A 327 43.03 -13.87 -25.66
CA SER A 327 43.24 -14.66 -24.45
C SER A 327 44.19 -14.03 -23.42
N GLN A 328 45.02 -13.07 -23.81
CA GLN A 328 46.01 -12.41 -22.91
C GLN A 328 45.37 -11.74 -21.69
N ASN A 329 44.13 -11.26 -21.80
CA ASN A 329 43.45 -10.56 -20.72
C ASN A 329 42.68 -11.51 -19.78
N LEU A 330 42.53 -12.79 -20.12
CA LEU A 330 41.70 -13.74 -19.36
C LEU A 330 42.17 -13.93 -17.92
N ALA A 331 43.50 -14.02 -17.70
CA ALA A 331 44.05 -14.15 -16.35
C ALA A 331 43.68 -12.95 -15.47
N GLN A 332 43.68 -11.73 -16.04
CA GLN A 332 43.28 -10.53 -15.34
C GLN A 332 41.77 -10.49 -15.06
N VAL A 333 40.96 -10.90 -16.04
CA VAL A 333 39.49 -11.00 -15.92
C VAL A 333 39.11 -11.97 -14.81
N LEU A 334 39.66 -13.18 -14.82
CA LEU A 334 39.37 -14.22 -13.82
C LEU A 334 39.78 -13.78 -12.42
N ARG A 335 40.99 -13.21 -12.27
CA ARG A 335 41.46 -12.67 -10.98
C ARG A 335 40.52 -11.59 -10.45
N LEU A 336 40.14 -10.62 -11.29
CA LEU A 336 39.26 -9.51 -10.89
C LEU A 336 37.85 -9.99 -10.55
N SER A 337 37.31 -10.96 -11.30
CA SER A 337 36.01 -11.56 -10.98
C SER A 337 36.02 -12.38 -9.69
N SER A 338 37.12 -13.07 -9.38
CA SER A 338 37.29 -13.80 -8.12
C SER A 338 37.33 -12.87 -6.91
N GLU A 339 38.05 -11.75 -7.03
CA GLU A 339 38.08 -10.68 -6.03
C GLU A 339 36.70 -10.07 -5.80
N LEU A 340 35.97 -9.75 -6.88
CA LEU A 340 34.60 -9.25 -6.82
C LEU A 340 33.65 -10.21 -6.10
N LEU A 341 33.69 -11.50 -6.44
CA LEU A 341 32.87 -12.52 -5.79
C LEU A 341 33.21 -12.62 -4.30
N THR A 342 34.49 -12.48 -3.92
CA THR A 342 34.94 -12.53 -2.52
C THR A 342 34.45 -11.32 -1.72
N GLU A 343 34.49 -10.10 -2.29
CA GLU A 343 33.90 -8.91 -1.64
C GLU A 343 32.38 -9.08 -1.41
N ILE A 344 31.67 -9.60 -2.41
CA ILE A 344 30.23 -9.88 -2.29
C ILE A 344 29.95 -10.97 -1.26
N GLU A 345 30.74 -12.05 -1.23
CA GLU A 345 30.61 -13.10 -0.23
C GLU A 345 30.80 -12.55 1.19
N SER A 346 31.81 -11.69 1.37
CA SER A 346 32.08 -11.05 2.66
C SER A 346 30.92 -10.18 3.14
N TYR A 347 30.17 -9.58 2.22
CA TYR A 347 28.96 -8.81 2.51
C TYR A 347 27.74 -9.71 2.79
N ILE A 348 27.55 -10.80 2.03
CA ILE A 348 26.44 -11.74 2.24
C ILE A 348 26.52 -12.40 3.63
N ASN A 349 27.75 -12.68 4.08
CA ASN A 349 28.05 -13.31 5.36
C ASN A 349 27.97 -12.38 6.58
N GLU A 350 27.75 -11.07 6.40
CA GLU A 350 27.44 -10.14 7.50
C GLU A 350 26.04 -10.38 8.05
#